data_AF-A0A1G7KEB8-F1
#
_entry.id   AF-A0A1G7KEB8-F1
#
_cell.length_a   1.000
_cell.length_b   1.000
_cell.length_c   1.000
_cell.angle_alpha   90.00
_cell.angle_beta   90.00
_cell.angle_gamma   90.00
#
_symmetry.space_group_name_H-M   'P 1'
#
loop_
_entity.id
_entity.type
_entity.pdbx_description
1 polymer ?
#
loop_
_entity_poly.entity_id
_entity_poly.type
_entity_poly.pdbx_seq_one_letter_code
_entity_poly.pdbx_strand_id
1 'polypeptide(L)'
;MSGYFVPDIGNGTPGIIPLDAAEPLTDAPAPEEAYYGKCVLTSVSNFWQNPAENTAPSPTGMVEPEKVRVIHYPDCQQLVFHMPQYAWDAGTFRLTNACSEEIIEEKPVRQRLNGGTMILTNTLPYPPGCYTIEADWPDGWTHRIQFIKFTEGFPKFPFENAPANFRRAIRNEEVHLLYEPEPEIREGYTADGRPIPDTSFRRDDDWDYTSPACSLHIARDSDDDRFLDYTGIEKLKKQLMSRFIPKLEYTQDGRGGSIYYKEGEISIQFGWEFGGGNTVVIIFIPETKYWEAQTGTPLSRRDEILDFLCQQVIRDQARGCHPVMYDDAISIVR
;
A
#
# COMPACT_ATOMS: atom_id res chain seq x y z
N MET A 1 6.87 39.95 -2.61
CA MET A 1 7.99 38.98 -2.59
C MET A 1 7.61 37.85 -3.51
N SER A 2 8.41 37.58 -4.53
CA SER A 2 8.32 36.33 -5.29
C SER A 2 8.98 35.24 -4.45
N GLY A 3 8.26 34.15 -4.20
CA GLY A 3 8.72 33.03 -3.39
C GLY A 3 7.71 31.90 -3.43
N TYR A 4 8.14 30.68 -3.13
CA TYR A 4 7.20 29.57 -2.94
C TYR A 4 6.40 29.84 -1.69
N PHE A 5 5.09 29.96 -1.87
CA PHE A 5 4.16 30.11 -0.77
C PHE A 5 4.00 28.74 -0.12
N VAL A 6 4.54 28.59 1.09
CA VAL A 6 4.22 27.45 1.95
C VAL A 6 2.86 27.77 2.55
N PRO A 7 1.82 26.96 2.27
CA PRO A 7 0.49 27.17 2.83
C PRO A 7 0.59 27.33 4.35
N ASP A 8 -0.24 28.20 4.92
CA ASP A 8 -0.39 28.26 6.37
C ASP A 8 -0.95 26.90 6.84
N ILE A 9 -0.15 26.18 7.61
CA ILE A 9 -0.49 24.85 8.11
C ILE A 9 -1.01 24.91 9.56
N GLY A 10 -1.76 25.96 9.89
CA GLY A 10 -2.44 26.10 11.17
C GLY A 10 -1.69 26.91 12.24
N ASN A 11 -0.61 27.62 11.89
CA ASN A 11 0.13 28.48 12.82
C ASN A 11 -0.09 29.99 12.59
N GLY A 12 -0.93 30.37 11.63
CA GLY A 12 -1.27 31.77 11.34
C GLY A 12 -0.20 32.52 10.56
N THR A 13 0.84 31.85 10.08
CA THR A 13 1.95 32.48 9.35
C THR A 13 2.35 31.62 8.13
N PRO A 14 1.82 31.89 6.93
CA PRO A 14 2.31 31.24 5.72
C PRO A 14 3.80 31.55 5.54
N GLY A 15 4.61 30.51 5.35
CA GLY A 15 6.03 30.66 5.08
C GLY A 15 6.24 31.10 3.63
N ILE A 16 7.15 32.05 3.40
CA ILE A 16 7.63 32.35 2.04
C ILE A 16 9.03 31.76 1.94
N ILE A 17 9.24 30.79 1.06
CA ILE A 17 10.59 30.42 0.62
C ILE A 17 10.93 31.41 -0.49
N PRO A 18 11.83 32.37 -0.27
CA PRO A 18 12.06 33.43 -1.24
C PRO A 18 12.65 32.85 -2.54
N LEU A 19 12.27 33.41 -3.69
CA LEU A 19 12.58 32.83 -5.02
C LEU A 19 14.09 32.75 -5.29
N ASP A 20 14.87 33.61 -4.64
CA ASP A 20 16.34 33.64 -4.69
C ASP A 20 17.00 32.47 -3.96
N ALA A 21 16.27 31.80 -3.07
CA ALA A 21 16.70 30.57 -2.42
C ALA A 21 16.42 29.31 -3.26
N ALA A 22 15.56 29.41 -4.28
CA ALA A 22 15.47 28.40 -5.33
C ALA A 22 16.40 28.81 -6.46
N GLU A 23 17.34 27.94 -6.82
CA GLU A 23 18.22 28.26 -7.95
C GLU A 23 17.36 28.48 -9.21
N PRO A 24 17.64 29.54 -10.01
CA PRO A 24 16.90 29.78 -11.23
C PRO A 24 16.98 28.55 -12.12
N LEU A 25 15.82 28.09 -12.62
CA LEU A 25 15.76 27.10 -13.69
C LEU A 25 16.62 27.62 -14.84
N THR A 26 17.82 27.05 -15.00
CA THR A 26 18.66 27.32 -16.15
C THR A 26 17.99 26.73 -17.38
N ASP A 27 17.79 27.52 -18.44
CA ASP A 27 17.16 27.13 -19.72
C ASP A 27 17.89 25.99 -20.49
N ALA A 28 18.90 25.36 -19.89
CA ALA A 28 19.54 24.18 -20.45
C ALA A 28 18.74 22.94 -20.02
N PRO A 29 18.04 22.24 -20.93
CA PRO A 29 17.44 20.96 -20.59
C PRO A 29 18.56 20.02 -20.17
N ALA A 30 18.59 19.62 -18.91
CA ALA A 30 19.47 18.56 -18.47
C ALA A 30 19.06 17.25 -19.18
N PRO A 31 20.01 16.34 -19.41
CA PRO A 31 19.72 15.10 -20.11
C PRO A 31 18.86 14.19 -19.21
N GLU A 32 17.73 13.70 -19.74
CA GLU A 32 16.88 12.63 -19.17
C GLU A 32 16.70 12.71 -17.63
N GLU A 33 16.16 13.85 -17.20
CA GLU A 33 16.29 14.47 -15.88
C GLU A 33 15.68 13.68 -14.71
N ALA A 34 16.52 12.89 -14.04
CA ALA A 34 16.27 12.52 -12.67
C ALA A 34 16.45 13.76 -11.78
N TYR A 35 15.35 14.32 -11.27
CA TYR A 35 15.41 15.41 -10.31
C TYR A 35 15.58 14.84 -8.91
N TYR A 36 16.82 14.78 -8.44
CA TYR A 36 17.11 14.40 -7.06
C TYR A 36 16.66 15.50 -6.10
N GLY A 37 16.18 15.09 -4.93
CA GLY A 37 15.52 16.01 -4.03
C GLY A 37 14.78 15.35 -2.87
N LYS A 38 14.17 16.20 -2.05
CA LYS A 38 13.35 15.79 -0.92
C LYS A 38 11.91 16.26 -1.10
N CYS A 39 10.95 15.43 -0.74
CA CYS A 39 9.54 15.71 -0.82
C CYS A 39 9.06 15.85 0.60
N VAL A 40 8.29 16.90 0.85
CA VAL A 40 7.71 17.19 2.14
C VAL A 40 6.22 17.27 1.94
N LEU A 41 5.50 16.37 2.60
CA LEU A 41 4.05 16.38 2.65
C LEU A 41 3.59 17.65 3.39
N THR A 42 2.73 18.45 2.76
CA THR A 42 2.23 19.70 3.33
C THR A 42 0.79 19.61 3.80
N SER A 43 -0.05 18.82 3.13
CA SER A 43 -1.45 18.65 3.51
C SER A 43 -2.01 17.33 2.98
N VAL A 44 -2.93 16.74 3.76
CA VAL A 44 -3.80 15.65 3.34
C VAL A 44 -5.21 16.04 3.76
N SER A 45 -6.12 16.14 2.80
CA SER A 45 -7.51 16.50 3.06
C SER A 45 -8.47 15.64 2.24
N ASN A 46 -9.68 15.47 2.76
CA ASN A 46 -10.77 14.73 2.12
C ASN A 46 -11.93 15.70 2.01
N PHE A 47 -12.50 15.89 0.81
CA PHE A 47 -13.63 16.79 0.63
C PHE A 47 -14.59 16.27 -0.45
N TRP A 48 -15.80 16.81 -0.47
CA TRP A 48 -16.80 16.50 -1.49
C TRP A 48 -16.73 17.55 -2.60
N GLN A 49 -16.64 17.15 -3.87
CA GLN A 49 -16.59 18.13 -4.97
C GLN A 49 -17.90 18.92 -5.11
N ASN A 50 -19.05 18.26 -4.90
CA ASN A 50 -20.36 18.88 -5.00
C ASN A 50 -21.08 18.96 -3.63
N PRO A 51 -20.85 20.01 -2.83
CA PRO A 51 -21.41 20.11 -1.47
C PRO A 51 -22.95 20.19 -1.42
N ALA A 52 -23.65 20.28 -2.55
CA ALA A 52 -25.11 20.25 -2.61
C ALA A 52 -25.71 18.83 -2.45
N GLU A 53 -24.91 17.78 -2.64
CA GLU A 53 -25.36 16.36 -2.60
C GLU A 53 -25.06 15.69 -1.24
N ASN A 54 -24.94 16.51 -0.18
CA ASN A 54 -24.39 16.17 1.14
C ASN A 54 -25.27 15.25 2.01
N THR A 55 -25.77 14.15 1.47
CA THR A 55 -26.29 13.03 2.27
C THR A 55 -25.12 12.18 2.71
N ALA A 56 -24.42 12.62 3.75
CA ALA A 56 -23.20 12.02 4.27
C ALA A 56 -23.36 10.50 4.51
N PRO A 57 -22.70 9.63 3.72
CA PRO A 57 -22.41 8.28 4.16
C PRO A 57 -21.41 8.34 5.32
N SER A 58 -21.43 7.31 6.17
CA SER A 58 -20.47 7.09 7.26
C SER A 58 -19.01 7.39 6.82
N PRO A 59 -18.14 7.93 7.71
CA PRO A 59 -16.76 8.36 7.42
C PRO A 59 -15.78 7.25 7.03
N THR A 60 -16.28 6.10 6.56
CA THR A 60 -15.54 4.88 6.22
C THR A 60 -14.60 5.05 5.01
N GLY A 61 -14.41 6.27 4.51
CA GLY A 61 -13.76 6.59 3.24
C GLY A 61 -12.73 7.71 3.32
N MET A 62 -12.07 7.98 4.45
CA MET A 62 -11.06 9.04 4.53
C MET A 62 -9.64 8.51 4.36
N VAL A 63 -8.82 9.19 3.55
CA VAL A 63 -7.37 8.99 3.57
C VAL A 63 -6.84 9.69 4.82
N GLU A 64 -6.36 8.89 5.76
CA GLU A 64 -5.70 9.34 6.98
C GLU A 64 -4.31 9.91 6.65
N PRO A 65 -3.95 11.11 7.15
CA PRO A 65 -2.63 11.71 6.94
C PRO A 65 -1.48 10.77 7.31
N GLU A 66 -1.66 9.92 8.32
CA GLU A 66 -0.67 8.95 8.81
C GLU A 66 -0.37 7.84 7.79
N LYS A 67 -1.32 7.57 6.89
CA LYS A 67 -1.22 6.57 5.82
C LYS A 67 -0.60 7.13 4.53
N VAL A 68 -0.27 8.42 4.50
CA VAL A 68 0.48 9.05 3.40
C VAL A 68 1.95 9.15 3.80
N ARG A 69 2.83 8.52 3.02
CA ARG A 69 4.27 8.45 3.29
C ARG A 69 5.07 8.97 2.11
N VAL A 70 6.13 9.71 2.41
CA VAL A 70 7.19 10.00 1.46
C VAL A 70 8.39 9.18 1.85
N ILE A 71 8.81 8.29 0.96
CA ILE A 71 9.97 7.42 1.14
C ILE A 71 11.10 7.97 0.28
N HIS A 72 12.27 8.16 0.90
CA HIS A 72 13.46 8.69 0.25
C HIS A 72 14.59 7.68 0.33
N TYR A 73 15.02 7.18 -0.82
CA TYR A 73 16.21 6.37 -1.03
C TYR A 73 17.25 7.21 -1.81
N PRO A 74 18.55 6.85 -1.77
CA PRO A 74 19.59 7.57 -2.51
C PRO A 74 19.31 7.71 -4.02
N ASP A 75 18.56 6.78 -4.60
CA ASP A 75 18.28 6.69 -6.04
C ASP A 75 16.78 6.77 -6.38
N CYS A 76 15.91 6.85 -5.38
CA CYS A 76 14.48 6.73 -5.59
C CYS A 76 13.69 7.55 -4.58
N GLN A 77 12.65 8.21 -5.07
CA GLN A 77 11.80 9.03 -4.23
C GLN A 77 10.34 8.73 -4.52
N GLN A 78 9.66 8.16 -3.53
CA GLN A 78 8.30 7.66 -3.69
C GLN A 78 7.35 8.37 -2.74
N LEU A 79 6.20 8.78 -3.26
CA LEU A 79 5.05 9.14 -2.46
C LEU A 79 4.07 7.96 -2.50
N VAL A 80 3.69 7.46 -1.34
CA VAL A 80 2.81 6.30 -1.18
C VAL A 80 1.62 6.70 -0.33
N PHE A 81 0.43 6.31 -0.74
CA PHE A 81 -0.76 6.38 0.11
C PHE A 81 -1.72 5.23 -0.19
N HIS A 82 -2.54 4.88 0.79
CA HIS A 82 -3.59 3.90 0.63
C HIS A 82 -4.94 4.59 0.51
N MET A 83 -5.71 4.17 -0.48
CA MET A 83 -7.15 4.42 -0.53
C MET A 83 -7.81 3.74 0.68
N PRO A 84 -8.88 4.35 1.23
CA PRO A 84 -9.52 3.87 2.46
C PRO A 84 -10.12 2.46 2.31
N GLN A 85 -10.49 2.08 1.08
CA GLN A 85 -11.05 0.78 0.74
C GLN A 85 -10.57 0.33 -0.66
N TYR A 86 -11.02 -0.84 -1.10
CA TYR A 86 -10.78 -1.35 -2.45
C TYR A 86 -11.24 -0.33 -3.50
N ALA A 87 -10.31 0.15 -4.31
CA ALA A 87 -10.44 1.36 -5.12
C ALA A 87 -10.56 1.10 -6.63
N TRP A 88 -10.89 -0.11 -7.02
CA TRP A 88 -10.87 -0.51 -8.44
C TRP A 88 -11.86 0.26 -9.30
N ASP A 89 -13.01 0.62 -8.74
CA ASP A 89 -14.04 1.41 -9.41
C ASP A 89 -13.98 2.89 -9.03
N ALA A 90 -12.91 3.33 -8.38
CA ALA A 90 -12.71 4.74 -8.04
C ALA A 90 -12.55 5.61 -9.30
N GLY A 91 -12.73 6.91 -9.12
CA GLY A 91 -12.82 7.89 -10.20
C GLY A 91 -11.46 8.21 -10.83
N THR A 92 -11.11 9.49 -10.84
CA THR A 92 -9.92 9.99 -11.52
C THR A 92 -8.79 10.23 -10.53
N PHE A 93 -7.59 9.79 -10.89
CA PHE A 93 -6.35 10.23 -10.29
C PHE A 93 -5.80 11.39 -11.13
N ARG A 94 -5.49 12.51 -10.47
CA ARG A 94 -4.89 13.70 -11.10
C ARG A 94 -3.68 14.16 -10.29
N LEU A 95 -2.55 14.39 -10.97
CA LEU A 95 -1.36 15.03 -10.42
C LEU A 95 -1.13 16.35 -11.16
N THR A 96 -1.09 17.44 -10.39
CA THR A 96 -0.96 18.81 -10.90
C THR A 96 0.22 19.50 -10.25
N ASN A 97 1.02 20.22 -11.05
CA ASN A 97 1.96 21.21 -10.53
C ASN A 97 1.18 22.44 -10.08
N ALA A 98 1.12 22.68 -8.77
CA ALA A 98 0.30 23.74 -8.18
C ALA A 98 0.81 25.15 -8.52
N CYS A 99 2.06 25.32 -8.94
CA CYS A 99 2.61 26.61 -9.33
C CYS A 99 2.33 26.96 -10.79
N SER A 100 2.44 25.99 -11.70
CA SER A 100 2.18 26.21 -13.13
C SER A 100 0.76 25.87 -13.56
N GLU A 101 -0.04 25.25 -12.68
CA GLU A 101 -1.36 24.67 -12.96
C GLU A 101 -1.32 23.58 -14.05
N GLU A 102 -0.13 23.09 -14.39
CA GLU A 102 0.06 22.05 -15.39
C GLU A 102 -0.39 20.69 -14.83
N ILE A 103 -1.29 20.03 -15.57
CA ILE A 103 -1.69 18.64 -15.30
C ILE A 103 -0.58 17.73 -15.84
N ILE A 104 0.20 17.16 -14.93
CA ILE A 104 1.29 16.25 -15.25
C ILE A 104 0.73 14.88 -15.64
N GLU A 105 -0.34 14.46 -14.95
CA GLU A 105 -0.93 13.15 -15.15
C GLU A 105 -2.41 13.16 -14.76
N GLU A 106 -3.25 12.57 -15.62
CA GLU A 106 -4.67 12.36 -15.34
C GLU A 106 -5.09 11.01 -15.91
N LYS A 107 -5.60 10.11 -15.07
CA LYS A 107 -6.08 8.78 -15.50
C LYS A 107 -7.03 8.17 -14.47
N PRO A 108 -7.78 7.10 -14.81
CA PRO A 108 -8.58 6.38 -13.82
C PRO A 108 -7.74 5.84 -12.66
N VAL A 109 -8.23 5.93 -11.41
CA VAL A 109 -7.52 5.49 -10.20
C VAL A 109 -7.00 4.06 -10.34
N ARG A 110 -7.80 3.15 -10.91
CA ARG A 110 -7.42 1.75 -11.16
C ARG A 110 -6.11 1.55 -11.95
N GLN A 111 -5.72 2.52 -12.77
CA GLN A 111 -4.46 2.46 -13.53
C GLN A 111 -3.24 2.95 -12.72
N ARG A 112 -3.46 3.48 -11.51
CA ARG A 112 -2.41 3.86 -10.55
C ARG A 112 -2.37 2.96 -9.32
N LEU A 113 -3.33 2.07 -9.14
CA LEU A 113 -3.33 1.14 -8.03
C LEU A 113 -2.21 0.09 -8.18
N ASN A 114 -1.50 -0.12 -7.08
CA ASN A 114 -0.66 -1.26 -6.84
C ASN A 114 -1.44 -2.19 -5.90
N GLY A 115 -1.98 -3.28 -6.44
CA GLY A 115 -2.96 -4.10 -5.72
C GLY A 115 -4.35 -3.46 -5.68
N GLY A 116 -5.02 -3.53 -4.52
CA GLY A 116 -6.42 -3.08 -4.38
C GLY A 116 -6.61 -1.66 -3.82
N THR A 117 -5.63 -1.12 -3.10
CA THR A 117 -5.77 0.16 -2.37
C THR A 117 -4.58 1.09 -2.46
N MET A 118 -3.37 0.59 -2.73
CA MET A 118 -2.15 1.39 -2.63
C MET A 118 -1.90 2.17 -3.93
N ILE A 119 -1.52 3.43 -3.81
CA ILE A 119 -1.02 4.25 -4.91
C ILE A 119 0.43 4.62 -4.59
N LEU A 120 1.32 4.34 -5.53
CA LEU A 120 2.74 4.68 -5.45
C LEU A 120 3.09 5.61 -6.62
N THR A 121 3.69 6.74 -6.30
CA THR A 121 4.13 7.74 -7.27
C THR A 121 5.64 7.93 -7.17
N ASN A 122 6.34 7.54 -8.24
CA ASN A 122 7.75 7.88 -8.39
C ASN A 122 7.85 9.39 -8.68
N THR A 123 8.41 10.13 -7.74
CA THR A 123 8.56 11.57 -7.85
C THR A 123 9.85 11.99 -8.54
N LEU A 124 10.78 11.07 -8.83
CA LEU A 124 12.07 11.36 -9.46
C LEU A 124 11.95 12.18 -10.76
N PRO A 125 10.99 11.94 -11.67
CA PRO A 125 10.86 12.70 -12.92
C PRO A 125 10.32 14.12 -12.74
N TYR A 126 9.84 14.51 -11.55
CA TYR A 126 9.21 15.80 -11.35
C TYR A 126 10.24 16.84 -10.90
N PRO A 127 10.26 18.05 -11.46
CA PRO A 127 11.17 19.10 -10.99
C PRO A 127 10.88 19.53 -9.54
N PRO A 128 11.76 20.31 -8.92
CA PRO A 128 11.42 21.01 -7.68
C PRO A 128 10.18 21.90 -7.88
N GLY A 129 9.23 21.84 -6.94
CA GLY A 129 7.94 22.53 -7.08
C GLY A 129 6.89 22.13 -6.05
N CYS A 130 5.71 22.74 -6.14
CA CYS A 130 4.55 22.39 -5.33
C CYS A 130 3.61 21.51 -6.14
N TYR A 131 3.11 20.43 -5.54
CA TYR A 131 2.31 19.43 -6.23
C TYR A 131 1.02 19.13 -5.47
N THR A 132 -0.03 18.84 -6.23
CA THR A 132 -1.31 18.36 -5.70
C THR A 132 -1.67 17.05 -6.40
N ILE A 133 -1.95 16.02 -5.63
CA ILE A 133 -2.59 14.78 -6.08
C ILE A 133 -4.05 14.84 -5.64
N GLU A 134 -4.96 14.53 -6.55
CA GLU A 134 -6.38 14.32 -6.28
C GLU A 134 -6.76 12.91 -6.73
N ALA A 135 -7.53 12.21 -5.90
CA ALA A 135 -8.10 10.90 -6.22
C ALA A 135 -9.59 10.89 -5.89
N ASP A 136 -10.43 10.83 -6.93
CA ASP A 136 -11.88 10.85 -6.78
C ASP A 136 -12.43 9.47 -6.43
N TRP A 137 -13.52 9.46 -5.68
CA TRP A 137 -14.25 8.27 -5.25
C TRP A 137 -15.68 8.29 -5.80
N PRO A 138 -16.31 7.11 -6.04
CA PRO A 138 -17.62 7.06 -6.70
C PRO A 138 -18.76 7.61 -5.86
N ASP A 139 -18.58 7.69 -4.54
CA ASP A 139 -19.56 8.28 -3.66
C ASP A 139 -19.55 9.81 -3.71
N GLY A 140 -18.52 10.45 -4.27
CA GLY A 140 -18.39 11.92 -4.36
C GLY A 140 -17.25 12.51 -3.53
N TRP A 141 -16.55 11.69 -2.73
CA TRP A 141 -15.32 12.11 -2.06
C TRP A 141 -14.18 12.31 -3.05
N THR A 142 -13.32 13.29 -2.76
CA THR A 142 -12.01 13.46 -3.37
C THR A 142 -10.98 13.54 -2.25
N HIS A 143 -9.95 12.70 -2.36
CA HIS A 143 -8.78 12.76 -1.50
C HIS A 143 -7.75 13.65 -2.14
N ARG A 144 -7.25 14.64 -1.40
CA ARG A 144 -6.25 15.59 -1.87
C ARG A 144 -5.00 15.53 -1.01
N ILE A 145 -3.88 15.31 -1.67
CA ILE A 145 -2.55 15.20 -1.06
C ILE A 145 -1.69 16.29 -1.68
N GLN A 146 -1.10 17.15 -0.85
CA GLN A 146 -0.23 18.23 -1.29
C GLN A 146 1.17 18.02 -0.75
N PHE A 147 2.18 18.24 -1.59
CA PHE A 147 3.57 18.11 -1.20
C PHE A 147 4.45 19.11 -1.95
N ILE A 148 5.62 19.40 -1.39
CA ILE A 148 6.66 20.24 -2.00
C ILE A 148 7.86 19.35 -2.30
N LYS A 149 8.38 19.43 -3.51
CA LYS A 149 9.66 18.84 -3.90
C LYS A 149 10.76 19.91 -3.91
N PHE A 150 11.83 19.64 -3.18
CA PHE A 150 13.03 20.47 -3.09
C PHE A 150 14.14 19.97 -4.00
N THR A 151 15.05 20.86 -4.39
CA THR A 151 16.34 20.49 -4.96
C THR A 151 17.18 19.68 -3.97
N GLU A 152 18.05 18.82 -4.48
CA GLU A 152 19.02 18.09 -3.65
C GLU A 152 19.90 19.05 -2.84
N GLY A 153 20.19 18.67 -1.59
CA GLY A 153 20.96 19.50 -0.67
C GLY A 153 20.19 20.69 -0.11
N PHE A 154 18.92 20.88 -0.50
CA PHE A 154 18.03 21.84 0.13
C PHE A 154 17.25 21.17 1.29
N PRO A 155 17.12 21.85 2.44
CA PRO A 155 17.39 23.27 2.58
C PRO A 155 18.66 23.61 3.39
N LYS A 156 19.49 24.50 2.84
CA LYS A 156 20.70 25.03 3.52
C LYS A 156 20.24 25.96 4.66
N PHE A 157 20.60 25.62 5.90
CA PHE A 157 20.18 26.26 7.15
C PHE A 157 20.36 27.81 7.19
N PRO A 158 19.62 28.54 8.08
CA PRO A 158 18.61 28.06 9.05
C PRO A 158 17.17 28.56 8.78
N PHE A 159 16.19 27.67 8.95
CA PHE A 159 14.75 28.01 8.92
C PHE A 159 14.24 28.28 10.33
N GLU A 160 14.70 29.36 10.95
CA GLU A 160 14.31 29.73 12.33
C GLU A 160 12.79 29.86 12.51
N ASN A 161 12.05 30.05 11.41
CA ASN A 161 10.60 30.21 11.39
C ASN A 161 9.83 29.11 10.62
N ALA A 162 10.48 28.03 10.15
CA ALA A 162 9.73 26.95 9.51
C ALA A 162 8.78 26.28 10.54
N PRO A 163 7.58 25.85 10.13
CA PRO A 163 6.71 25.08 11.00
C PRO A 163 7.35 23.76 11.48
N ALA A 164 6.90 23.23 12.61
CA ALA A 164 7.55 22.09 13.27
C ALA A 164 7.57 20.81 12.43
N ASN A 165 6.47 20.47 11.75
CA ASN A 165 6.40 19.36 10.80
C ASN A 165 7.39 19.53 9.65
N PHE A 166 7.58 20.75 9.15
CA PHE A 166 8.54 21.06 8.09
C PHE A 166 9.98 20.86 8.57
N ARG A 167 10.32 21.30 9.79
CA ARG A 167 11.64 21.06 10.40
C ARG A 167 11.91 19.57 10.59
N ARG A 168 10.92 18.80 11.06
CA ARG A 168 11.03 17.35 11.21
C ARG A 168 11.24 16.67 9.86
N ALA A 169 10.46 17.08 8.85
CA ALA A 169 10.55 16.56 7.50
C ALA A 169 11.94 16.82 6.94
N ILE A 170 12.49 18.03 7.13
CA ILE A 170 13.86 18.39 6.73
C ILE A 170 14.92 17.54 7.45
N ARG A 171 14.73 17.18 8.72
CA ARG A 171 15.71 16.42 9.53
C ARG A 171 15.75 14.91 9.27
N ASN A 172 14.96 14.39 8.34
CA ASN A 172 14.77 12.93 8.17
C ASN A 172 14.19 12.25 9.42
N GLU A 173 13.57 13.00 10.31
CA GLU A 173 12.74 12.44 11.38
C GLU A 173 11.42 12.07 10.69
N GLU A 174 11.07 10.78 10.60
CA GLU A 174 9.84 10.31 9.91
C GLU A 174 8.64 11.21 10.26
N VAL A 175 8.08 11.88 9.25
CA VAL A 175 6.94 12.77 9.43
C VAL A 175 5.70 12.03 8.98
N HIS A 176 4.99 11.47 9.96
CA HIS A 176 3.54 11.48 9.89
C HIS A 176 3.12 12.93 10.09
N LEU A 177 2.27 13.48 9.22
CA LEU A 177 1.55 14.71 9.54
C LEU A 177 0.81 14.42 10.84
N LEU A 178 1.27 14.99 11.95
CA LEU A 178 0.53 14.87 13.21
C LEU A 178 -0.79 15.60 13.01
N TYR A 179 -1.88 14.93 13.41
CA TYR A 179 -3.19 15.56 13.57
C TYR A 179 -3.03 16.91 14.28
N GLU A 180 -3.64 17.96 13.74
CA GLU A 180 -3.96 19.12 14.58
C GLU A 180 -4.77 18.61 15.77
N PRO A 181 -4.50 19.06 17.01
CA PRO A 181 -5.26 18.59 18.16
C PRO A 181 -6.73 18.86 17.89
N GLU A 182 -7.55 17.80 17.86
CA GLU A 182 -8.99 17.96 17.77
C GLU A 182 -9.44 18.90 18.90
N PRO A 183 -10.38 19.83 18.63
CA PRO A 183 -10.92 20.68 19.69
C PRO A 183 -11.43 19.78 20.81
N GLU A 184 -10.96 20.00 22.04
CA GLU A 184 -11.29 19.16 23.21
C GLU A 184 -12.79 18.87 23.27
N ILE A 185 -13.19 17.66 22.86
CA ILE A 185 -14.54 17.17 23.05
C ILE A 185 -14.63 16.85 24.54
N ARG A 186 -15.35 17.69 25.30
CA ARG A 186 -15.70 17.36 26.68
C ARG A 186 -16.57 16.12 26.68
N GLU A 187 -16.00 14.99 27.10
CA GLU A 187 -16.72 13.74 27.26
C GLU A 187 -18.03 13.96 28.04
N GLY A 188 -19.12 13.46 27.48
CA GLY A 188 -20.45 13.56 28.06
C GLY A 188 -21.33 14.68 27.54
N TYR A 189 -20.88 15.54 26.62
CA TYR A 189 -21.71 16.61 26.04
C TYR A 189 -21.75 16.58 24.51
N THR A 190 -22.92 16.83 23.94
CA THR A 190 -23.12 17.09 22.50
C THR A 190 -22.46 18.42 22.09
N ALA A 191 -22.31 18.66 20.78
CA ALA A 191 -21.73 19.90 20.25
C ALA A 191 -22.47 21.19 20.69
N ASP A 192 -23.72 21.09 21.13
CA ASP A 192 -24.53 22.17 21.72
C ASP A 192 -24.58 22.16 23.26
N GLY A 193 -23.75 21.36 23.92
CA GLY A 193 -23.58 21.36 25.37
C GLY A 193 -24.62 20.57 26.17
N ARG A 194 -25.30 19.57 25.56
CA ARG A 194 -26.28 18.72 26.26
C ARG A 194 -25.67 17.39 26.70
N PRO A 195 -26.02 16.87 27.89
CA PRO A 195 -25.55 15.56 28.33
C PRO A 195 -25.96 14.44 27.37
N ILE A 196 -25.03 13.58 26.97
CA ILE A 196 -25.33 12.39 26.18
C ILE A 196 -26.04 11.37 27.10
N PRO A 197 -27.26 10.92 26.78
CA PRO A 197 -27.98 9.96 27.62
C PRO A 197 -27.28 8.60 27.62
N ASP A 198 -27.06 8.07 28.83
CA ASP A 198 -26.48 6.75 29.10
C ASP A 198 -27.34 5.66 28.45
N THR A 199 -26.78 4.99 27.44
CA THR A 199 -27.39 3.85 26.75
C THR A 199 -26.62 2.57 27.03
N SER A 200 -26.32 2.32 28.31
CA SER A 200 -25.90 0.99 28.79
C SER A 200 -27.05 -0.03 28.67
N PHE A 201 -27.32 -0.47 27.45
CA PHE A 201 -28.16 -1.64 27.19
C PHE A 201 -27.39 -2.91 27.59
N ARG A 202 -27.96 -3.62 28.57
CA ARG A 202 -27.56 -4.97 28.99
C ARG A 202 -27.53 -5.92 27.80
N ARG A 203 -26.39 -6.57 27.57
CA ARG A 203 -26.31 -7.79 26.77
C ARG A 203 -26.50 -8.95 27.72
N ASP A 204 -27.66 -9.59 27.63
CA ASP A 204 -27.89 -10.91 28.20
C ASP A 204 -27.20 -11.95 27.32
N ASP A 205 -26.56 -12.91 28.01
CA ASP A 205 -25.95 -14.13 27.50
C ASP A 205 -26.98 -15.03 26.79
N ASP A 206 -26.53 -15.74 25.75
CA ASP A 206 -26.91 -17.11 25.41
C ASP A 206 -26.60 -17.37 23.93
N TRP A 207 -25.63 -18.24 23.61
CA TRP A 207 -25.71 -19.10 22.41
C TRP A 207 -24.67 -20.21 22.46
N ASP A 208 -25.06 -21.34 23.06
CA ASP A 208 -24.44 -22.65 22.84
C ASP A 208 -24.69 -23.10 21.39
N TYR A 209 -23.62 -23.17 20.60
CA TYR A 209 -23.67 -23.70 19.23
C TYR A 209 -22.91 -25.04 19.18
N THR A 210 -23.63 -26.14 19.35
CA THR A 210 -23.13 -27.50 19.08
C THR A 210 -23.22 -27.81 17.58
N SER A 211 -22.06 -28.02 16.96
CA SER A 211 -21.91 -28.42 15.56
C SER A 211 -22.21 -29.92 15.35
N PRO A 212 -22.95 -30.34 14.31
CA PRO A 212 -23.09 -31.73 13.93
C PRO A 212 -22.26 -32.02 12.66
N ALA A 213 -21.11 -32.68 12.83
CA ALA A 213 -20.35 -33.28 11.71
C ALA A 213 -20.08 -34.76 12.04
N CYS A 214 -20.89 -35.65 11.47
CA CYS A 214 -20.55 -36.46 10.29
C CYS A 214 -19.51 -37.55 10.57
N SER A 215 -19.99 -38.68 11.09
CA SER A 215 -19.28 -39.96 11.14
C SER A 215 -19.28 -40.60 9.75
N LEU A 216 -18.13 -40.58 9.06
CA LEU A 216 -17.93 -41.26 7.78
C LEU A 216 -17.50 -42.71 8.02
N HIS A 217 -18.38 -43.67 7.72
CA HIS A 217 -18.03 -45.09 7.67
C HIS A 217 -17.49 -45.45 6.28
N ILE A 218 -16.23 -45.89 6.21
CA ILE A 218 -15.65 -46.48 5.00
C ILE A 218 -15.86 -47.99 5.07
N ALA A 219 -16.79 -48.49 4.26
CA ALA A 219 -16.91 -49.91 3.93
C ALA A 219 -15.78 -50.28 2.95
N ARG A 220 -15.03 -51.33 3.29
CA ARG A 220 -14.08 -51.99 2.39
C ARG A 220 -14.86 -53.08 1.65
N ASP A 221 -15.00 -52.92 0.34
CA ASP A 221 -15.39 -54.01 -0.55
C ASP A 221 -14.15 -54.48 -1.31
N SER A 222 -13.94 -55.79 -1.23
CA SER A 222 -12.89 -56.57 -1.89
C SER A 222 -13.37 -57.11 -3.23
N ASP A 223 -12.39 -57.46 -4.07
CA ASP A 223 -12.48 -58.32 -5.25
C ASP A 223 -12.86 -57.65 -6.60
N ASP A 224 -11.84 -57.28 -7.37
CA ASP A 224 -11.89 -57.38 -8.83
C ASP A 224 -10.46 -57.40 -9.43
N ASP A 225 -9.87 -58.60 -9.53
CA ASP A 225 -8.61 -58.83 -10.24
C ASP A 225 -8.86 -58.84 -11.75
N ARG A 226 -8.77 -57.65 -12.37
CA ARG A 226 -8.70 -57.52 -13.84
C ARG A 226 -7.36 -56.92 -14.26
N PHE A 227 -6.58 -57.80 -14.90
CA PHE A 227 -5.38 -57.56 -15.70
C PHE A 227 -5.43 -56.22 -16.44
N LEU A 228 -4.74 -55.20 -15.91
CA LEU A 228 -4.65 -53.86 -16.47
C LEU A 228 -3.31 -53.66 -17.17
N ASP A 229 -3.42 -53.20 -18.42
CA ASP A 229 -2.34 -52.77 -19.29
C ASP A 229 -1.39 -51.78 -18.57
N TYR A 230 -0.15 -52.22 -18.35
CA TYR A 230 0.88 -51.53 -17.55
C TYR A 230 1.24 -50.13 -18.10
N THR A 231 0.94 -49.84 -19.37
CA THR A 231 1.23 -48.52 -19.98
C THR A 231 0.27 -47.42 -19.50
N GLY A 232 -0.98 -47.77 -19.18
CA GLY A 232 -1.96 -46.84 -18.62
C GLY A 232 -1.69 -46.48 -17.16
N ILE A 233 -1.20 -47.46 -16.37
CA ILE A 233 -0.87 -47.28 -14.95
C ILE A 233 0.33 -46.35 -14.78
N GLU A 234 1.36 -46.46 -15.63
CA GLU A 234 2.51 -45.54 -15.60
C GLU A 234 2.10 -44.09 -15.92
N LYS A 235 1.24 -43.89 -16.93
CA LYS A 235 0.73 -42.55 -17.26
C LYS A 235 -0.18 -41.98 -16.17
N LEU A 236 -1.03 -42.83 -15.57
CA LEU A 236 -1.90 -42.45 -14.45
C LEU A 236 -1.09 -42.17 -13.18
N LYS A 237 -0.08 -43.00 -12.86
CA LYS A 237 0.86 -42.77 -11.74
C LYS A 237 1.66 -41.50 -11.96
N LYS A 238 2.15 -41.25 -13.18
CA LYS A 238 2.86 -40.01 -13.50
C LYS A 238 1.96 -38.79 -13.41
N GLN A 239 0.71 -38.89 -13.86
CA GLN A 239 -0.29 -37.82 -13.71
C GLN A 239 -0.66 -37.60 -12.23
N LEU A 240 -0.88 -38.66 -11.45
CA LEU A 240 -1.15 -38.59 -10.01
C LEU A 240 0.05 -38.01 -9.26
N MET A 241 1.25 -38.54 -9.47
CA MET A 241 2.46 -38.04 -8.81
C MET A 241 2.81 -36.62 -9.23
N SER A 242 2.58 -36.23 -10.50
CA SER A 242 2.76 -34.83 -10.92
C SER A 242 1.76 -33.86 -10.30
N ARG A 243 0.60 -34.35 -9.83
CA ARG A 243 -0.34 -33.52 -9.07
C ARG A 243 0.19 -33.26 -7.67
N PHE A 244 0.85 -34.22 -7.02
CA PHE A 244 1.26 -34.08 -5.63
C PHE A 244 2.64 -33.44 -5.42
N ILE A 245 3.37 -33.10 -6.50
CA ILE A 245 4.66 -32.42 -6.37
C ILE A 245 4.41 -30.90 -6.44
N PRO A 246 4.75 -30.15 -5.37
CA PRO A 246 4.65 -28.70 -5.39
C PRO A 246 5.47 -28.10 -6.54
N LYS A 247 4.92 -27.09 -7.21
CA LYS A 247 5.62 -26.32 -8.24
C LYS A 247 5.26 -24.84 -8.14
N LEU A 248 6.18 -24.00 -8.63
CA LEU A 248 5.96 -22.57 -8.78
C LEU A 248 5.84 -22.19 -10.26
N GLU A 249 4.94 -21.27 -10.56
CA GLU A 249 4.86 -20.56 -11.83
C GLU A 249 4.97 -19.07 -11.55
N TYR A 250 5.67 -18.33 -12.42
CA TYR A 250 5.97 -16.91 -12.21
C TYR A 250 5.35 -16.07 -13.32
N THR A 251 4.80 -14.91 -12.96
CA THR A 251 4.49 -13.82 -13.87
C THR A 251 5.29 -12.60 -13.48
N GLN A 252 5.63 -11.78 -14.47
CA GLN A 252 6.31 -10.51 -14.29
C GLN A 252 5.56 -9.43 -15.06
N ASP A 253 5.24 -8.35 -14.36
CA ASP A 253 4.67 -7.12 -14.90
C ASP A 253 5.44 -5.92 -14.33
N GLY A 254 6.31 -5.35 -15.15
CA GLY A 254 7.21 -4.27 -14.74
C GLY A 254 8.17 -4.66 -13.61
N ARG A 255 8.02 -3.99 -12.46
CA ARG A 255 8.86 -4.16 -11.26
C ARG A 255 8.33 -5.18 -10.26
N GLY A 256 7.26 -5.88 -10.59
CA GLY A 256 6.71 -6.94 -9.75
C GLY A 256 5.99 -8.00 -10.56
N GLY A 257 5.12 -8.76 -9.91
CA GLY A 257 4.32 -9.78 -10.56
C GLY A 257 3.63 -10.72 -9.58
N SER A 258 3.42 -11.96 -9.99
CA SER A 258 2.81 -12.98 -9.13
C SER A 258 3.57 -14.30 -9.19
N ILE A 259 3.56 -15.01 -8.07
CA ILE A 259 4.07 -16.37 -7.92
C ILE A 259 2.87 -17.26 -7.62
N TYR A 260 2.67 -18.30 -8.43
CA TYR A 260 1.59 -19.26 -8.25
C TYR A 260 2.17 -20.57 -7.72
N TYR A 261 1.89 -20.87 -6.44
CA TYR A 261 2.15 -22.17 -5.84
C TYR A 261 1.04 -23.14 -6.25
N LYS A 262 1.40 -24.29 -6.81
CA LYS A 262 0.46 -25.33 -7.24
C LYS A 262 0.85 -26.67 -6.64
N GLU A 263 -0.10 -27.31 -5.96
CA GLU A 263 0.02 -28.65 -5.38
C GLU A 263 -1.36 -29.33 -5.38
N GLY A 264 -1.57 -30.26 -6.30
CA GLY A 264 -2.82 -30.97 -6.47
C GLY A 264 -3.91 -30.02 -6.94
N GLU A 265 -4.92 -29.83 -6.09
CA GLU A 265 -6.00 -28.86 -6.28
C GLU A 265 -5.71 -27.52 -5.59
N ILE A 266 -4.66 -27.45 -4.77
CA ILE A 266 -4.25 -26.23 -4.08
C ILE A 266 -3.57 -25.31 -5.10
N SER A 267 -4.04 -24.07 -5.17
CA SER A 267 -3.45 -23.00 -5.96
C SER A 267 -3.43 -21.72 -5.13
N ILE A 268 -2.24 -21.25 -4.76
CA ILE A 268 -2.06 -20.04 -3.95
C ILE A 268 -1.30 -19.01 -4.79
N GLN A 269 -1.80 -17.78 -4.83
CA GLN A 269 -1.14 -16.66 -5.50
C GLN A 269 -0.44 -15.77 -4.46
N PHE A 270 0.83 -15.50 -4.68
CA PHE A 270 1.61 -14.53 -3.91
C PHE A 270 2.00 -13.36 -4.82
N GLY A 271 1.82 -12.13 -4.35
CA GLY A 271 2.36 -10.95 -5.03
C GLY A 271 3.86 -10.84 -4.75
N TRP A 272 4.62 -10.31 -5.70
CA TRP A 272 6.03 -9.98 -5.47
C TRP A 272 6.44 -8.68 -6.14
N GLU A 273 7.48 -8.04 -5.61
CA GLU A 273 8.12 -6.86 -6.21
C GLU A 273 9.64 -6.84 -6.01
N PHE A 274 10.37 -6.10 -6.85
CA PHE A 274 11.80 -5.87 -6.62
C PHE A 274 12.04 -5.00 -5.39
N GLY A 275 12.90 -5.48 -4.50
CA GLY A 275 13.34 -4.72 -3.34
C GLY A 275 14.39 -3.65 -3.68
N GLY A 276 14.73 -2.84 -2.68
CA GLY A 276 15.85 -1.89 -2.73
C GLY A 276 17.02 -2.31 -1.84
N GLY A 277 18.20 -1.70 -2.04
CA GLY A 277 19.39 -1.95 -1.24
C GLY A 277 19.91 -3.39 -1.33
N ASN A 278 19.99 -4.08 -0.20
CA ASN A 278 20.42 -5.49 -0.13
C ASN A 278 19.30 -6.50 -0.46
N THR A 279 18.05 -6.05 -0.55
CA THR A 279 16.90 -6.89 -0.88
C THR A 279 16.72 -6.97 -2.38
N VAL A 280 16.70 -8.19 -2.91
CA VAL A 280 16.50 -8.47 -4.34
C VAL A 280 15.01 -8.47 -4.67
N VAL A 281 14.21 -9.23 -3.90
CA VAL A 281 12.76 -9.37 -4.11
C VAL A 281 12.03 -9.40 -2.77
N ILE A 282 10.84 -8.82 -2.73
CA ILE A 282 9.88 -8.89 -1.63
C ILE A 282 8.68 -9.76 -2.05
N ILE A 283 8.53 -10.83 -1.29
CA ILE A 283 7.49 -11.83 -1.08
C ILE A 283 6.22 -11.41 -0.33
N PHE A 284 5.12 -10.92 -0.91
CA PHE A 284 3.94 -10.63 -0.10
C PHE A 284 3.20 -11.92 0.30
N ILE A 285 3.02 -12.14 1.61
CA ILE A 285 2.36 -13.33 2.17
C ILE A 285 1.23 -12.94 3.13
N PRO A 286 0.17 -13.76 3.28
CA PRO A 286 -0.84 -13.52 4.29
C PRO A 286 -0.27 -13.63 5.71
N GLU A 287 -0.69 -12.73 6.61
CA GLU A 287 -0.46 -12.89 8.04
C GLU A 287 -1.05 -14.21 8.54
N THR A 288 -0.44 -14.79 9.58
CA THR A 288 -0.85 -16.05 10.23
C THR A 288 -2.37 -16.11 10.50
N LYS A 289 -2.95 -15.02 11.01
CA LYS A 289 -4.38 -14.94 11.36
C LYS A 289 -5.33 -14.94 10.15
N TYR A 290 -4.84 -14.62 8.96
CA TYR A 290 -5.62 -14.57 7.72
C TYR A 290 -5.27 -15.71 6.74
N TRP A 291 -4.32 -16.58 7.09
CA TRP A 291 -3.77 -17.60 6.20
C TRP A 291 -4.84 -18.55 5.64
N GLU A 292 -5.63 -19.19 6.48
CA GLU A 292 -6.61 -20.20 6.04
C GLU A 292 -7.71 -19.56 5.17
N ALA A 293 -8.12 -18.34 5.53
CA ALA A 293 -9.14 -17.60 4.80
C ALA A 293 -8.67 -17.17 3.39
N GLN A 294 -7.41 -16.76 3.24
CA GLN A 294 -6.88 -16.28 1.95
C GLN A 294 -6.33 -17.40 1.06
N THR A 295 -5.77 -18.45 1.63
CA THR A 295 -5.09 -19.53 0.88
C THR A 295 -5.95 -20.77 0.70
N GLY A 296 -6.98 -20.95 1.53
CA GLY A 296 -7.76 -22.20 1.60
C GLY A 296 -6.95 -23.40 2.12
N THR A 297 -5.76 -23.18 2.69
CA THR A 297 -4.91 -24.24 3.25
C THR A 297 -4.83 -24.15 4.77
N PRO A 298 -4.74 -25.29 5.48
CA PRO A 298 -4.63 -25.28 6.94
C PRO A 298 -3.39 -24.53 7.41
N LEU A 299 -3.51 -23.81 8.54
CA LEU A 299 -2.40 -23.04 9.11
C LEU A 299 -1.19 -23.92 9.44
N SER A 300 -1.41 -25.19 9.79
CA SER A 300 -0.35 -26.17 10.04
C SER A 300 0.56 -26.45 8.86
N ARG A 301 0.15 -26.13 7.63
CA ARG A 301 0.96 -26.26 6.40
C ARG A 301 1.66 -24.96 5.99
N ARG A 302 1.38 -23.84 6.65
CA ARG A 302 1.91 -22.52 6.26
C ARG A 302 3.43 -22.54 6.13
N ASP A 303 4.12 -22.97 7.17
CA ASP A 303 5.59 -22.88 7.21
C ASP A 303 6.26 -23.83 6.20
N GLU A 304 5.68 -25.02 5.97
CA GLU A 304 6.11 -25.97 4.93
C GLU A 304 6.02 -25.34 3.52
N ILE A 305 4.88 -24.71 3.21
CA ILE A 305 4.62 -24.09 1.91
C ILE A 305 5.56 -22.88 1.71
N LEU A 306 5.74 -22.05 2.73
CA LEU A 306 6.60 -20.87 2.66
C LEU A 306 8.09 -21.24 2.56
N ASP A 307 8.53 -22.31 3.23
CA ASP A 307 9.90 -22.83 3.09
C ASP A 307 10.15 -23.34 1.65
N PHE A 308 9.23 -24.14 1.10
CA PHE A 308 9.30 -24.57 -0.30
C PHE A 308 9.33 -23.38 -1.26
N LEU A 309 8.45 -22.40 -1.05
CA LEU A 309 8.37 -21.17 -1.85
C LEU A 309 9.74 -20.46 -1.87
N CYS A 310 10.36 -20.24 -0.71
CA CYS A 310 11.66 -19.57 -0.58
C CYS A 310 12.77 -20.34 -1.30
N GLN A 311 12.91 -21.63 -1.01
CA GLN A 311 13.97 -22.47 -1.57
C GLN A 311 13.87 -22.53 -3.10
N GLN A 312 12.64 -22.67 -3.61
CA GLN A 312 12.39 -22.74 -5.03
C GLN A 312 12.66 -21.41 -5.75
N VAL A 313 12.24 -20.27 -5.18
CA VAL A 313 12.53 -18.93 -5.71
C VAL A 313 14.04 -18.67 -5.77
N ILE A 314 14.76 -18.97 -4.69
CA ILE A 314 16.22 -18.80 -4.62
C ILE A 314 16.91 -19.67 -5.67
N ARG A 315 16.49 -20.93 -5.81
CA ARG A 315 17.05 -21.86 -6.80
C ARG A 315 16.85 -21.38 -8.24
N ASP A 316 15.65 -20.88 -8.53
CA ASP A 316 15.22 -20.54 -9.89
C ASP A 316 15.71 -19.15 -10.31
N GLN A 317 15.59 -18.14 -9.43
CA GLN A 317 15.71 -16.72 -9.81
C GLN A 317 16.79 -15.94 -9.02
N ALA A 318 17.21 -16.40 -7.84
CA ALA A 318 18.06 -15.61 -6.94
C ALA A 318 19.18 -16.45 -6.28
N ARG A 319 19.96 -17.17 -7.11
CA ARG A 319 21.02 -18.05 -6.60
C ARG A 319 22.03 -17.31 -5.74
N GLY A 320 22.37 -17.87 -4.59
CA GLY A 320 23.29 -17.28 -3.62
C GLY A 320 22.65 -16.34 -2.61
N CYS A 321 21.37 -15.99 -2.77
CA CYS A 321 20.61 -15.23 -1.80
C CYS A 321 20.07 -16.11 -0.65
N HIS A 322 19.58 -15.49 0.41
CA HIS A 322 18.89 -16.14 1.53
C HIS A 322 17.57 -15.43 1.88
N PRO A 323 16.58 -16.14 2.45
CA PRO A 323 15.31 -15.54 2.82
C PRO A 323 15.34 -14.95 4.24
N VAL A 324 14.64 -13.84 4.44
CA VAL A 324 14.31 -13.25 5.76
C VAL A 324 12.79 -13.15 5.84
N MET A 325 12.18 -13.85 6.80
CA MET A 325 10.73 -13.90 6.97
C MET A 325 10.26 -12.82 7.96
N TYR A 326 9.15 -12.16 7.61
CA TYR A 326 8.37 -11.25 8.43
C TYR A 326 6.93 -11.80 8.54
N ASP A 327 6.06 -11.12 9.29
CA ASP A 327 4.68 -11.58 9.52
C ASP A 327 3.84 -11.59 8.23
N ASP A 328 4.06 -10.60 7.35
CA ASP A 328 3.30 -10.32 6.12
C ASP A 328 4.17 -10.33 4.85
N ALA A 329 5.48 -10.57 4.98
CA ALA A 329 6.39 -10.55 3.84
C ALA A 329 7.59 -11.49 3.99
N ILE A 330 8.21 -11.82 2.85
CA ILE A 330 9.49 -12.54 2.78
C ILE A 330 10.46 -11.71 1.93
N SER A 331 11.57 -11.28 2.49
CA SER A 331 12.62 -10.62 1.72
C SER A 331 13.67 -11.63 1.28
N ILE A 332 13.97 -11.69 -0.02
CA ILE A 332 15.12 -12.42 -0.56
C ILE A 332 16.29 -11.45 -0.64
N VAL A 333 17.32 -11.68 0.15
CA VAL A 333 18.48 -10.79 0.33
C VAL A 333 19.77 -11.45 -0.13
N ARG A 334 20.74 -10.66 -0.61
CA ARG A 334 22.03 -11.16 -1.11
C ARG A 334 22.93 -11.75 -0.03
#